data_AF-A0A536C1J5-F1
#
_entry.id   AF-A0A536C1J5-F1
#
_cell.length_a   1.000
_cell.length_b   1.000
_cell.length_c   1.000
_cell.angle_alpha   90.00
_cell.angle_beta   90.00
_cell.angle_gamma   90.00
#
_symmetry.space_group_name_H-M   'P 1'
#
loop_
_entity.id
_entity.type
_entity.pdbx_description
1 polymer ?
#
loop_
_entity_poly.entity_id
_entity_poly.type
_entity_poly.pdbx_seq_one_letter_code
_entity_poly.pdbx_strand_id
1 'polypeptide(L)' 'MAPQPPITTRISIRGFEEAKLRAFAHHRTQIQEWEPLRKFIDGQGEVEVFSLVGAAHGVAEDDLFTGVPI' A
#
# COMPACT_ATOMS: atom_id res chain seq x y z
N MET A 1 -20.39 10.73 4.68
CA MET A 1 -19.10 10.09 4.35
C MET A 1 -18.18 10.32 5.53
N ALA A 2 -17.62 9.28 6.13
CA ALA A 2 -16.62 9.47 7.18
C ALA A 2 -15.36 10.13 6.57
N PRO A 3 -14.72 11.10 7.24
CA PRO A 3 -13.48 11.70 6.75
C PRO A 3 -12.42 10.60 6.65
N GLN A 4 -11.83 10.46 5.46
CA GLN A 4 -10.69 9.56 5.27
C GLN A 4 -9.47 10.17 5.99
N PRO A 5 -8.68 9.36 6.71
CA PRO A 5 -7.46 9.86 7.34
C PRO A 5 -6.50 10.38 6.25
N PRO A 6 -5.75 11.46 6.53
CA PRO A 6 -4.76 11.95 5.59
C PRO A 6 -3.71 10.87 5.33
N ILE A 7 -3.26 10.79 4.08
CA ILE A 7 -2.10 9.99 3.72
C ILE A 7 -0.88 10.60 4.41
N THR A 8 -0.24 9.85 5.29
CA THR A 8 0.95 10.32 6.01
C THR A 8 2.22 9.71 5.45
N THR A 9 2.15 8.57 4.77
CA THR A 9 3.35 7.85 4.34
C THR A 9 3.16 7.26 2.94
N ARG A 10 4.13 7.46 2.06
CA ARG A 10 4.17 6.85 0.73
C ARG A 10 5.47 6.09 0.57
N ILE A 11 5.40 4.76 0.57
CA ILE A 11 6.59 3.91 0.43
C ILE A 11 6.69 3.49 -1.02
N SER A 12 7.84 3.77 -1.64
CA SER A 12 8.19 3.18 -2.94
C SER A 12 8.99 1.89 -2.68
N ILE A 13 8.44 0.75 -3.11
CA ILE A 13 9.06 -0.55 -2.95
C ILE A 13 9.31 -1.14 -4.34
N ARG A 14 10.57 -1.14 -4.75
CA ARG A 14 10.97 -1.66 -6.06
C ARG A 14 10.61 -3.14 -6.20
N GLY A 15 9.97 -3.52 -7.30
CA GLY A 15 9.56 -4.92 -7.57
C GLY A 15 8.38 -5.43 -6.74
N PHE A 16 7.70 -4.56 -6.00
CA PHE A 16 6.58 -4.92 -5.13
C PHE A 16 5.32 -5.31 -5.91
N GLU A 17 5.12 -4.76 -7.10
CA GLU A 17 4.03 -5.12 -8.00
C GLU A 17 4.05 -6.62 -8.34
N GLU A 18 5.20 -7.14 -8.77
CA GLU A 18 5.36 -8.57 -9.06
C GLU A 18 5.13 -9.45 -7.82
N ALA A 19 5.60 -9.00 -6.66
CA ALA A 19 5.39 -9.72 -5.40
C ALA A 19 3.90 -9.77 -5.01
N LYS A 20 3.18 -8.66 -5.16
CA LYS A 20 1.72 -8.59 -4.99
C LYS A 20 1.02 -9.56 -5.94
N LEU A 21 1.32 -9.51 -7.23
CA LEU A 21 0.71 -10.40 -8.22
C LEU A 21 0.92 -11.89 -7.88
N ARG A 22 2.11 -12.28 -7.42
CA ARG A 22 2.36 -13.66 -6.93
C ARG A 22 1.49 -13.99 -5.71
N ALA A 23 1.45 -13.11 -4.71
CA ALA A 23 0.67 -13.32 -3.49
C ALA A 23 -0.84 -13.45 -3.78
N PHE A 24 -1.39 -12.60 -4.64
CA PHE A 24 -2.81 -12.64 -5.01
C PHE A 24 -3.15 -13.86 -5.87
N ALA A 25 -2.25 -14.34 -6.73
CA ALA A 25 -2.46 -15.58 -7.48
C ALA A 25 -2.71 -16.80 -6.57
N HIS A 26 -2.17 -16.80 -5.34
CA HIS A 26 -2.43 -17.85 -4.35
C HIS A 26 -3.82 -17.75 -3.69
N HIS A 27 -4.55 -16.65 -3.82
CA HIS A 27 -5.84 -16.40 -3.16
C HIS A 27 -7.03 -16.44 -4.14
N ARG A 28 -6.91 -17.19 -5.24
CA ARG A 28 -7.93 -17.27 -6.31
C ARG A 28 -9.35 -17.63 -5.86
N THR A 29 -9.51 -18.31 -4.72
CA THR A 29 -10.81 -18.70 -4.18
C THR A 29 -11.53 -17.58 -3.43
N GLN A 30 -10.81 -16.54 -3.01
CA GLN A 30 -11.36 -15.37 -2.33
C GLN A 30 -11.47 -14.14 -3.24
N ILE A 31 -10.70 -14.13 -4.33
CA ILE A 31 -10.72 -13.08 -5.35
C ILE A 31 -11.73 -13.50 -6.41
N GLN A 32 -12.95 -12.97 -6.32
CA GLN A 32 -14.00 -13.27 -7.31
C GLN A 32 -13.65 -12.75 -8.72
N GLU A 33 -12.79 -11.74 -8.85
CA GLU A 33 -12.46 -11.13 -10.13
C GLU A 33 -10.94 -10.84 -10.25
N TRP A 34 -10.19 -11.81 -10.80
CA TRP A 34 -8.73 -11.72 -10.97
C TRP A 34 -8.30 -10.54 -11.85
N GLU A 35 -9.03 -10.26 -12.93
CA GLU A 35 -8.66 -9.24 -13.91
C GLU A 35 -8.82 -7.80 -13.38
N PRO A 36 -9.92 -7.44 -12.69
CA PRO A 36 -10.01 -6.18 -11.95
C PRO A 36 -8.93 -6.00 -10.89
N LEU A 37 -8.61 -7.06 -10.14
CA LEU A 37 -7.56 -7.00 -9.12
C LEU A 37 -6.18 -6.76 -9.75
N ARG A 38 -5.87 -7.45 -10.85
CA ARG A 38 -4.63 -7.25 -11.59
C ARG A 38 -4.49 -5.79 -12.05
N LYS A 39 -5.55 -5.22 -12.62
CA LYS A 39 -5.59 -3.81 -13.05
C LYS A 39 -5.49 -2.84 -11.88
N PHE A 40 -6.06 -3.18 -10.72
CA PHE A 40 -5.94 -2.39 -9.51
C PHE A 40 -4.49 -2.34 -9.02
N ILE A 41 -3.81 -3.49 -8.97
CA ILE A 41 -2.39 -3.58 -8.56
C ILE A 41 -1.49 -2.83 -9.56
N ASP A 42 -1.69 -3.03 -10.85
CA ASP A 42 -0.98 -2.32 -11.93
C ASP A 42 -1.17 -0.80 -11.80
N GLY A 43 -2.39 -0.35 -11.48
CA GLY A 43 -2.70 1.06 -11.20
C GLY A 43 -2.08 1.63 -9.92
N GLN A 44 -1.63 0.80 -8.98
CA GLN A 44 -0.89 1.24 -7.78
C GLN A 44 0.61 1.42 -8.08
N GLY A 45 1.15 0.70 -9.07
CA GLY A 45 2.58 0.69 -9.40
C GLY A 45 3.46 0.24 -8.22
N GLU A 46 4.63 0.85 -8.08
CA GLU A 46 5.60 0.53 -7.02
C GLU A 46 5.33 1.25 -5.68
N VAL A 47 4.21 1.96 -5.54
CA VAL A 47 3.92 2.78 -4.36
C VAL A 47 2.82 2.15 -3.53
N GLU A 48 3.06 2.03 -2.23
CA GLU A 48 2.02 1.74 -1.25
C GLU A 48 1.86 2.91 -0.28
N VAL A 49 0.60 3.19 0.04
CA VAL A 49 0.19 4.39 0.75
C VAL A 49 -0.32 3.99 2.12
N PHE A 50 0.26 4.57 3.16
CA PHE A 50 -0.11 4.33 4.54
C PHE A 50 -0.57 5.63 5.21
N SER A 51 -1.44 5.44 6.21
CA SER A 51 -1.85 6.50 7.13
C SER A 51 -1.46 6.08 8.54
N LEU A 52 -0.61 6.88 9.18
CA LEU A 52 -0.21 6.75 10.56
C LEU A 52 -1.31 7.34 11.43
N VAL A 53 -2.11 6.46 12.02
CA VAL A 53 -3.25 6.84 12.85
C VAL A 53 -2.73 7.47 14.14
N GLY A 54 -3.14 8.71 14.43
CA GLY A 54 -2.69 9.47 15.61
C GLY A 54 -1.40 10.28 15.38
N ALA A 55 -0.89 10.33 14.15
CA ALA A 55 0.23 11.19 13.80
C ALA A 55 -0.08 12.68 14.00
N ALA A 56 0.96 13.46 14.27
CA ALA A 56 0.87 14.91 14.24
C ALA A 56 0.44 15.41 12.85
N HIS A 57 -0.20 16.57 12.80
CA HIS A 57 -0.62 17.17 11.53
C HIS A 57 0.62 17.50 10.67
N GLY A 58 0.57 17.12 9.39
CA GLY A 58 1.64 17.41 8.42
C GLY A 58 2.80 16.42 8.41
N VAL A 59 2.72 15.30 9.14
CA VAL A 59 3.70 14.21 9.01
C VAL A 59 3.59 13.60 7.62
N ALA A 60 4.72 13.60 6.92
CA ALA A 60 4.92 13.01 5.61
C ALA A 60 6.21 12.17 5.64
N GLU A 61 6.10 10.86 5.53
CA GLU A 61 7.22 9.92 5.56
C GLU A 61 7.27 9.08 4.28
N ASP A 62 8.46 8.59 3.95
CA ASP A 62 8.70 7.62 2.89
C ASP A 62 9.21 6.27 3.42
N ASP A 63 9.49 6.19 4.73
CA ASP A 63 9.92 4.99 5.44
C ASP A 63 9.12 4.80 6.75
N LEU A 64 8.49 3.62 6.91
CA LEU A 64 7.75 3.26 8.12
C LEU A 64 8.65 3.02 9.34
N PHE A 65 9.96 2.86 9.13
CA PHE A 65 10.93 2.67 10.21
C PHE A 65 11.55 4.00 10.67
N THR A 66 11.08 5.14 10.14
CA THR A 66 11.50 6.46 10.60
C THR A 66 11.39 6.57 12.12
N GLY A 67 12.51 6.83 12.80
CA GLY A 67 12.57 6.96 14.26
C GLY A 67 12.71 5.64 15.05
N VAL A 68 12.75 4.49 14.37
CA VAL A 68 13.08 3.20 15.01
C VAL A 68 14.61 3.00 14.98
N PRO A 69 15.29 2.86 16.13
CA PRO A 69 16.71 2.51 16.14
C PRO A 69 16.90 1.09 15.60
N ILE A 70 17.77 0.94 14.60
CA ILE A 70 18.13 -0.33 13.95
C ILE A 70 19.48 -0.83 14.46
#